data_AF-A0A9D6RY98-F1
#
_entry.id   AF-A0A9D6RY98-F1
#
_cell.length_a   1.000
_cell.length_b   1.000
_cell.length_c   1.000
_cell.angle_alpha   90.00
_cell.angle_beta   90.00
_cell.angle_gamma   90.00
#
_symmetry.space_group_name_H-M   'P 1'
#
loop_
_entity.id
_entity.type
_entity.pdbx_description
1 polymer ?
#
loop_
_entity_poly.entity_id
_entity_poly.type
_entity_poly.pdbx_seq_one_letter_code
_entity_poly.pdbx_strand_id
1 'polypeptide(L)'
;MTATDLVNLGIVDEIVPEPLGGAHQDPDLTAKTLGKALARHLKALGKKTPEELVSTRRARYRAIGRFVELAEVAQLELVAAPAEAGGGS
;
A
#
# COMPACT_ATOMS: atom_id res chain seq x y z
N MET A 1 -9.99 1.11 10.09
CA MET A 1 -9.16 0.71 8.94
C MET A 1 -9.37 -0.77 8.70
N THR A 2 -9.67 -1.15 7.47
CA THR A 2 -9.94 -2.51 7.01
C THR A 2 -8.73 -3.10 6.29
N ALA A 3 -8.72 -4.41 6.04
CA ALA A 3 -7.68 -5.05 5.24
C ALA A 3 -7.59 -4.46 3.82
N THR A 4 -8.73 -4.11 3.22
CA THR A 4 -8.81 -3.45 1.91
C THR A 4 -8.16 -2.06 1.94
N ASP A 5 -8.37 -1.29 3.01
CA ASP A 5 -7.72 0.02 3.17
C ASP A 5 -6.19 -0.12 3.17
N LEU A 6 -5.66 -1.16 3.83
CA LEU A 6 -4.22 -1.42 3.91
C LEU A 6 -3.62 -1.83 2.55
N VAL A 7 -4.36 -2.57 1.73
CA VAL A 7 -3.94 -2.89 0.35
C VAL A 7 -3.91 -1.62 -0.50
N ASN A 8 -4.97 -0.80 -0.42
CA ASN A 8 -5.05 0.45 -1.19
C ASN A 8 -3.97 1.46 -0.80
N LEU A 9 -3.50 1.41 0.45
CA LEU A 9 -2.38 2.22 0.94
C LEU A 9 -1.00 1.61 0.61
N GLY A 10 -0.94 0.44 -0.05
CA GLY A 10 0.31 -0.26 -0.37
C GLY A 10 1.06 -0.80 0.86
N ILE A 11 0.37 -0.93 2.00
CA ILE A 11 0.96 -1.37 3.27
C ILE A 11 1.06 -2.90 3.32
N VAL A 12 0.09 -3.62 2.75
CA VAL A 12 0.05 -5.09 2.69
C VAL A 12 -0.09 -5.57 1.24
N ASP A 13 0.49 -6.74 0.95
CA ASP A 13 0.60 -7.26 -0.42
C ASP A 13 -0.58 -8.16 -0.84
N GLU A 14 -1.22 -8.81 0.12
CA GLU A 14 -2.29 -9.78 -0.14
C GLU A 14 -3.25 -9.83 1.04
N ILE A 15 -4.54 -9.97 0.74
CA ILE A 15 -5.57 -10.34 1.69
C ILE A 15 -5.80 -11.84 1.54
N VAL A 16 -5.52 -12.60 2.59
CA VAL A 16 -5.79 -14.03 2.61
C VAL A 16 -7.28 -14.23 2.96
N PRO A 17 -8.07 -14.94 2.13
CA PRO A 17 -9.49 -15.12 2.38
C PRO A 17 -9.72 -16.04 3.58
N GLU A 18 -10.71 -15.69 4.40
CA GLU A 18 -11.16 -16.51 5.52
C GLU A 18 -12.29 -17.47 5.10
N PRO A 19 -12.48 -18.59 5.85
CA PRO A 19 -13.65 -19.46 5.71
C PRO A 19 -14.97 -18.73 5.96
N LEU A 20 -16.08 -19.29 5.45
CA LEU A 20 -17.42 -18.78 5.74
C LEU A 20 -17.69 -18.86 7.25
N GLY A 21 -18.06 -17.73 7.86
CA GLY A 21 -18.22 -17.62 9.32
C GLY A 21 -16.95 -17.18 10.07
N GLY A 22 -15.82 -17.02 9.38
CA GLY A 22 -14.57 -16.47 9.90
C GLY A 22 -13.53 -17.51 10.28
N ALA A 23 -12.29 -17.06 10.48
CA ALA A 23 -11.13 -17.92 10.75
C ALA A 23 -11.28 -18.87 11.96
N HIS A 24 -12.09 -18.48 12.96
CA HIS A 24 -12.34 -19.27 14.16
C HIS A 24 -13.28 -20.45 13.93
N GLN A 25 -14.07 -20.44 12.85
CA GLN A 25 -15.02 -21.53 12.53
C GLN A 25 -14.33 -22.73 11.89
N ASP A 26 -13.31 -22.48 11.08
CA ASP A 26 -12.50 -23.53 10.45
C ASP A 26 -11.00 -23.16 10.53
N PRO A 27 -10.37 -23.42 11.69
CA PRO A 27 -8.95 -23.14 11.89
C PRO A 27 -8.05 -23.93 10.94
N ASP A 28 -8.44 -25.15 10.57
CA ASP A 28 -7.66 -26.03 9.69
C ASP A 28 -7.63 -25.49 8.26
N LEU A 29 -8.78 -25.06 7.72
CA LEU A 29 -8.85 -24.41 6.41
C LEU A 29 -8.11 -23.08 6.42
N THR A 30 -8.23 -22.31 7.50
CA THR A 30 -7.49 -21.06 7.67
C THR A 30 -5.98 -21.29 7.63
N ALA A 31 -5.49 -22.25 8.42
CA ALA A 31 -4.07 -22.60 8.46
C ALA A 31 -3.56 -23.09 7.10
N LYS A 32 -4.35 -23.92 6.40
CA LYS A 32 -4.02 -24.41 5.05
C LYS A 32 -3.93 -23.27 4.04
N THR A 33 -4.87 -22.32 4.09
CA THR A 33 -4.91 -21.19 3.16
C THR A 33 -3.76 -20.21 3.42
N LEU A 34 -3.51 -19.88 4.70
CA LEU A 34 -2.37 -19.09 5.12
C LEU A 34 -1.05 -19.75 4.73
N GLY A 35 -0.89 -21.05 4.96
CA GLY A 35 0.31 -21.80 4.62
C GLY A 35 0.63 -21.75 3.12
N LYS A 36 -0.38 -21.83 2.25
CA LYS A 36 -0.21 -21.66 0.79
C LYS A 36 0.27 -20.26 0.42
N ALA A 37 -0.28 -19.23 1.06
CA ALA A 37 0.15 -17.85 0.83
C ALA A 37 1.60 -17.63 1.28
N LEU A 38 1.96 -18.07 2.48
CA LEU A 38 3.32 -18.01 3.00
C LEU A 38 4.32 -18.73 2.09
N ALA A 39 4.00 -19.95 1.66
CA ALA A 39 4.87 -20.73 0.77
C ALA A 39 5.13 -20.03 -0.56
N ARG A 40 4.10 -19.39 -1.16
CA ARG A 40 4.24 -18.59 -2.39
C ARG A 40 5.16 -17.40 -2.18
N HIS A 41 4.94 -16.60 -1.13
CA HIS A 41 5.74 -15.41 -0.83
C HIS A 41 7.19 -15.76 -0.50
N LEU A 42 7.42 -16.77 0.34
CA LEU A 42 8.76 -17.24 0.68
C LEU A 42 9.48 -17.79 -0.55
N LYS A 43 8.81 -18.53 -1.43
CA LYS A 43 9.40 -19.01 -2.69
C LYS A 43 9.79 -17.85 -3.61
N ALA A 44 9.02 -16.77 -3.65
CA ALA A 44 9.35 -15.58 -4.43
C ALA A 44 10.56 -14.83 -3.84
N LEU A 45 10.60 -14.67 -2.51
CA LEU A 45 11.70 -14.02 -1.80
C LEU A 45 13.00 -14.83 -1.87
N GLY A 46 12.93 -16.16 -1.79
CA GLY A 46 14.09 -17.04 -1.87
C GLY A 46 14.81 -17.05 -3.22
N LYS A 47 14.21 -16.43 -4.26
CA LYS A 47 14.84 -16.23 -5.57
C LYS A 47 15.67 -14.95 -5.65
N LYS A 48 15.64 -14.11 -4.62
CA LYS A 48 16.33 -12.82 -4.57
C LYS A 48 17.66 -12.94 -3.83
N THR A 49 18.64 -12.14 -4.22
CA THR A 49 19.89 -12.02 -3.47
C THR A 49 19.68 -11.26 -2.15
N PRO A 50 20.58 -11.39 -1.17
CA PRO A 50 20.53 -10.58 0.06
C PRO A 50 20.44 -9.07 -0.21
N GLU A 51 21.17 -8.57 -1.21
CA GLU A 51 21.20 -7.15 -1.59
C GLU A 51 19.86 -6.70 -2.18
N GLU A 52 19.25 -7.53 -3.03
CA GLU A 52 17.92 -7.30 -3.58
C GLU A 52 16.84 -7.28 -2.49
N LEU A 53 16.93 -8.18 -1.50
CA LEU A 53 16.02 -8.21 -0.37
C LEU A 53 16.12 -6.94 0.48
N VAL A 54 17.34 -6.50 0.78
CA VAL A 54 17.58 -5.28 1.57
C VAL A 54 17.12 -4.04 0.82
N SER A 55 17.46 -3.91 -0.46
CA SER A 55 17.05 -2.76 -1.30
C SER A 55 15.54 -2.70 -1.47
N THR A 56 14.89 -3.83 -1.78
CA THR A 56 13.42 -3.93 -1.91
C THR A 56 12.72 -3.54 -0.61
N ARG A 57 13.21 -4.04 0.54
CA ARG A 57 12.66 -3.71 1.85
C ARG A 57 12.77 -2.20 2.14
N ARG A 58 13.92 -1.59 1.85
CA ARG A 58 14.12 -0.14 2.03
C ARG A 58 13.20 0.67 1.12
N ALA A 59 13.06 0.28 -0.14
CA ALA A 59 12.17 0.94 -1.09
C ALA A 59 10.71 0.87 -0.62
N ARG A 60 10.24 -0.31 -0.17
CA ARG A 60 8.89 -0.50 0.38
C ARG A 60 8.62 0.50 1.51
N TYR A 61 9.50 0.57 2.51
CA TYR A 61 9.27 1.46 3.66
C TYR A 61 9.31 2.94 3.29
N ARG A 62 10.12 3.35 2.31
CA ARG A 62 10.11 4.74 1.82
C ARG A 62 8.84 5.10 1.06
N ALA A 63 8.22 4.13 0.40
CA ALA A 63 6.95 4.32 -0.31
C ALA A 63 5.74 4.35 0.63
N ILE A 64 5.87 3.88 1.88
CA ILE A 64 4.80 3.94 2.87
C ILE A 64 4.71 5.36 3.43
N GLY A 65 3.68 6.07 3.03
CA GLY A 65 3.41 7.47 3.40
C GLY A 65 3.24 8.34 2.17
N ARG A 66 2.20 9.18 2.14
CA ARG A 66 2.07 10.23 1.12
C ARG A 66 2.86 11.43 1.59
N PHE A 67 3.97 11.72 0.91
CA PHE A 67 4.67 12.98 1.04
C PHE A 67 4.15 13.89 -0.06
N VAL A 68 3.51 14.99 0.29
CA VAL A 68 3.34 16.09 -0.65
C VAL A 68 4.68 16.80 -0.65
N GLU A 69 5.43 16.76 -1.74
CA GLU A 69 6.56 17.68 -1.85
C GLU A 69 5.99 19.09 -1.79
N LEU A 70 6.55 19.95 -0.94
CA LEU A 70 6.15 21.35 -0.82
C LEU A 70 6.15 22.08 -2.18
N ALA A 71 6.91 21.57 -3.16
CA ALA A 71 6.93 22.04 -4.54
C ALA A 71 5.61 21.80 -5.32
N GLU A 72 4.84 20.74 -5.03
CA GLU A 72 3.53 20.48 -5.67
C GLU A 72 2.42 21.35 -5.04
N VAL A 73 2.51 21.62 -3.74
CA VAL A 73 1.53 22.49 -3.04
C VAL A 73 1.61 23.92 -3.56
N ALA A 74 2.82 24.42 -3.83
CA ALA A 74 3.05 25.74 -4.41
C ALA A 74 2.48 25.89 -5.84
N GLN A 75 2.42 24.80 -6.62
CA GLN A 75 1.84 24.81 -7.97
C GLN A 75 0.30 24.79 -7.95
N LEU A 76 -0.30 24.16 -6.94
CA LEU A 76 -1.76 24.17 -6.74
C LEU A 76 -2.28 25.52 -6.24
N GLU A 77 -1.54 26.22 -5.38
CA GLU A 77 -1.94 27.57 -4.93
C GLU A 77 -1.79 28.64 -6.03
N LEU A 78 -0.83 28.48 -6.95
CA LEU A 78 -0.60 29.47 -8.02
C LEU A 78 -1.67 29.45 -9.12
N VAL A 79 -2.33 28.31 -9.36
CA VAL A 79 -3.39 28.16 -10.37
C VAL A 79 -4.75 28.66 -9.85
N ALA A 80 -4.91 28.81 -8.53
CA ALA A 80 -6.16 29.19 -7.89
C ALA A 80 -6.29 30.70 -7.60
N ALA A 81 -5.40 31.55 -8.13
CA ALA A 81 -5.55 33.01 -8.03
C ALA A 81 -6.66 33.48 -8.98
N PRO A 82 -7.79 34.03 -8.48
CA PRO A 82 -8.81 34.57 -9.37
C PRO A 82 -8.27 35.86 -10.00
N ALA A 83 -8.33 35.89 -11.33
CA ALA A 83 -8.11 37.08 -12.13
C ALA A 83 -9.29 38.05 -11.94
N GLU A 84 -9.35 38.75 -10.81
CA GLU A 84 -10.23 39.90 -10.63
C GLU A 84 -9.46 41.16 -11.01
N ALA A 85 -9.22 41.31 -12.32
CA ALA A 85 -8.81 42.55 -12.93
C ALA A 85 -9.85 42.95 -13.97
N GLY A 86 -10.65 43.95 -13.62
CA GLY A 86 -11.29 44.82 -14.61
C GLY A 86 -12.80 44.77 -14.63
N GLY A 87 -13.41 45.84 -14.12
CA GLY A 87 -14.77 46.18 -14.51
C GLY A 87 -15.46 47.15 -13.55
N GLY A 88 -15.44 48.44 -13.90
CA GLY A 88 -16.55 49.32 -13.53
C GLY A 88 -16.20 50.62 -12.85
N SER A 89 -15.83 51.59 -13.70
CA SER A 89 -16.12 53.04 -13.64
C SER A 89 -15.67 53.91 -12.47
#